data_AF-A0A968VKH9-F1
#
_entry.id   AF-A0A968VKH9-F1
#
_cell.length_a   1.000
_cell.length_b   1.000
_cell.length_c   1.000
_cell.angle_alpha   90.00
_cell.angle_beta   90.00
_cell.angle_gamma   90.00
#
_symmetry.space_group_name_H-M   'P 1'
#
loop_
_entity.id
_entity.type
_entity.pdbx_description
1 polymer ?
#
loop_
_entity_poly.entity_id
_entity_poly.type
_entity_poly.pdbx_seq_one_letter_code
_entity_poly.pdbx_strand_id
1 'polypeptide(L)'
;MYRTLALPLLVVLLAVAVLTPGQPQRVHAAAERPIMAFYYPWWEQSDWSYDRMSDLPAPRYSGGDEDVLKRHIRQADEAGIDALICTWFGPDEDRLDARCRRLMQLAPEMGSDLQFAIIPDQSAWQSLRSVDALSRAIDVLERDFFPQSNYLRFQGRPALFWFNPNSLGDQRTWRTLRDRADPERAQYWFGGTDNFSFLDVYDALYYFDITWERQPGAAMASYAQRLADYNRRNGQNRPFIATTMPGYDDLRLRNGHARDRENGSYYRGTWQTAIERNAQAVVLTSFNEFFEGSHIEPSEAYGDLYLRLTKELSDKFRAEVGQVATPGSACQNFPETGFSVCGRFLEYWLQNGGLPVFGYPISAQRGESIEGKVFQVQEFERNRFEFHPENARPYDVLLGRLGVEILDRQGRNWQDFGKVGSAPSGECFYAAATGHATCNDFYRYFRANGLEFDGRAGFSEAESIALFGLPISEPQEERLSDGNVYIVQWFERARFEYHPNNPDPYKVLLGLLGVERR
;
A
#
# COMPACT_ATOMS: atom_id res chain seq x y z
N MET A 1 80.69 -9.90 -61.47
CA MET A 1 79.81 -10.97 -60.96
C MET A 1 78.56 -10.30 -60.39
N TYR A 2 77.39 -10.64 -60.95
CA TYR A 2 75.99 -10.39 -60.50
C TYR A 2 75.83 -9.90 -59.04
N ARG A 3 74.97 -8.96 -58.63
CA ARG A 3 73.62 -8.57 -59.09
C ARG A 3 73.21 -7.28 -58.33
N THR A 4 72.52 -6.37 -58.99
CA THR A 4 71.75 -5.26 -58.40
C THR A 4 70.54 -5.83 -57.63
N LEU A 5 70.31 -5.40 -56.38
CA LEU A 5 69.12 -5.72 -55.61
C LEU A 5 68.54 -4.43 -55.00
N ALA A 6 67.27 -4.18 -55.35
CA ALA A 6 66.48 -3.03 -54.97
C ALA A 6 66.18 -2.99 -53.46
N LEU A 7 66.19 -1.79 -52.89
CA LEU A 7 65.60 -1.50 -51.58
C LEU A 7 64.07 -1.66 -51.68
N PRO A 8 63.41 -2.49 -50.86
CA PRO A 8 61.96 -2.46 -50.75
C PRO A 8 61.55 -1.40 -49.72
N LEU A 9 60.60 -0.54 -50.13
CA LEU A 9 59.82 0.34 -49.28
C LEU A 9 59.12 -0.51 -48.19
N LEU A 10 59.43 -0.29 -46.92
CA LEU A 10 58.70 -0.90 -45.81
C LEU A 10 57.41 -0.09 -45.59
N VAL A 11 56.28 -0.65 -46.00
CA VAL A 11 54.94 -0.12 -45.69
C VAL A 11 54.69 -0.38 -44.20
N VAL A 12 54.68 0.68 -43.40
CA VAL A 12 54.21 0.65 -42.01
C VAL A 12 52.68 0.57 -42.03
N LEU A 13 52.14 -0.63 -41.85
CA LEU A 13 50.73 -0.84 -41.54
C LEU A 13 50.48 -0.37 -40.11
N LEU A 14 49.95 0.86 -39.97
CA LEU A 14 49.29 1.30 -38.74
C LEU A 14 48.07 0.42 -38.51
N ALA A 15 48.19 -0.56 -37.61
CA ALA A 15 47.05 -1.25 -37.05
C ALA A 15 46.24 -0.22 -36.23
N VAL A 16 45.18 0.31 -36.83
CA VAL A 16 44.13 1.01 -36.09
C VAL A 16 43.47 -0.05 -35.23
N ALA A 17 43.86 -0.10 -33.95
CA ALA A 17 43.11 -0.82 -32.94
C ALA A 17 41.73 -0.16 -32.88
N VAL A 18 40.74 -0.81 -33.51
CA VAL A 18 39.34 -0.49 -33.29
C VAL A 18 39.10 -0.82 -31.83
N LEU A 19 39.14 0.21 -30.97
CA LEU A 19 38.59 0.16 -29.64
C LEU A 19 37.11 -0.16 -29.83
N THR A 20 36.75 -1.43 -29.71
CA THR A 20 35.37 -1.79 -29.42
C THR A 20 35.01 -1.02 -28.16
N PRO A 21 33.89 -0.29 -28.12
CA PRO A 21 33.41 0.27 -26.88
C PRO A 21 33.25 -0.91 -25.94
N GLY A 22 34.09 -0.98 -24.90
CA GLY A 22 33.87 -1.92 -23.81
C GLY A 22 32.43 -1.71 -23.36
N GLN A 23 31.65 -2.80 -23.26
CA GLN A 23 30.35 -2.71 -22.63
C GLN A 23 30.53 -1.96 -21.31
N PRO A 24 29.72 -0.94 -21.00
CA PRO A 24 29.82 -0.28 -19.72
C PRO A 24 29.68 -1.36 -18.65
N GLN A 25 30.74 -1.59 -17.87
CA GLN A 25 30.60 -2.28 -16.60
C GLN A 25 29.57 -1.47 -15.82
N ARG A 26 28.35 -2.00 -15.70
CA ARG A 26 27.32 -1.44 -14.84
C ARG A 26 27.85 -1.55 -13.42
N VAL A 27 28.44 -0.48 -12.91
CA VAL A 27 28.72 -0.34 -11.48
C VAL A 27 27.35 -0.24 -10.82
N HIS A 28 26.97 -1.28 -10.06
CA HIS A 28 25.71 -1.38 -9.33
C HIS A 28 25.55 -0.20 -8.38
N ALA A 29 24.64 0.71 -8.68
CA ALA A 29 23.96 1.47 -7.64
C ALA A 29 22.87 0.55 -7.10
N ALA A 30 23.04 0.01 -5.88
CA ALA A 30 21.91 -0.55 -5.17
C ALA A 30 20.80 0.51 -5.18
N ALA A 31 19.56 0.12 -5.52
CA ALA A 31 18.44 1.05 -5.47
C ALA A 31 18.44 1.68 -4.07
N GLU A 32 18.43 3.02 -3.99
CA GLU A 32 18.42 3.74 -2.69
C GLU A 32 17.24 3.30 -1.80
N ARG A 33 16.21 2.70 -2.42
CA ARG A 33 14.99 2.20 -1.80
C ARG A 33 14.63 0.82 -2.37
N PRO A 34 15.24 -0.26 -1.87
CA PRO A 34 15.08 -1.58 -2.45
C PRO A 34 13.67 -2.12 -2.23
N ILE A 35 13.19 -2.88 -3.22
CA ILE A 35 11.98 -3.70 -3.15
C ILE A 35 12.42 -5.14 -2.93
N MET A 36 12.02 -5.71 -1.80
CA MET A 36 12.48 -7.03 -1.36
C MET A 36 11.28 -7.96 -1.17
N ALA A 37 11.43 -9.26 -1.38
CA ALA A 37 10.37 -10.23 -1.11
C ALA A 37 10.87 -11.40 -0.26
N PHE A 38 10.07 -11.82 0.72
CA PHE A 38 10.34 -13.07 1.44
C PHE A 38 10.22 -14.25 0.49
N TYR A 39 11.24 -15.12 0.51
CA TYR A 39 11.38 -16.25 -0.38
C TYR A 39 11.62 -17.54 0.39
N TYR A 40 10.85 -18.57 0.06
CA TYR A 40 10.83 -19.84 0.76
C TYR A 40 11.37 -20.95 -0.15
N PRO A 41 12.64 -21.37 0.04
CA PRO A 41 13.23 -22.44 -0.76
C PRO A 41 12.78 -23.85 -0.34
N TRP A 42 11.92 -23.99 0.66
CA TRP A 42 11.68 -25.27 1.35
C TRP A 42 10.76 -26.25 0.64
N TRP A 43 10.09 -25.83 -0.43
CA TRP A 43 9.01 -26.61 -1.02
C TRP A 43 9.50 -27.95 -1.57
N GLU A 44 8.70 -28.99 -1.34
CA GLU A 44 8.84 -30.29 -1.99
C GLU A 44 7.58 -30.64 -2.77
N GLN A 45 7.74 -31.52 -3.77
CA GLN A 45 6.63 -31.94 -4.62
C GLN A 45 5.44 -32.52 -3.82
N SER A 46 5.71 -33.13 -2.66
CA SER A 46 4.70 -33.71 -1.77
C SER A 46 3.94 -32.69 -0.92
N ASP A 47 4.40 -31.43 -0.86
CA ASP A 47 3.76 -30.43 0.01
C ASP A 47 2.45 -29.90 -0.56
N TRP A 48 2.35 -29.87 -1.89
CA TRP A 48 1.26 -29.26 -2.65
C TRP A 48 -0.05 -30.03 -2.49
N SER A 49 -0.91 -29.53 -1.61
CA SER A 49 -2.25 -30.05 -1.40
C SER A 49 -3.23 -28.94 -1.03
N TYR A 50 -4.42 -28.99 -1.65
CA TYR A 50 -5.54 -28.14 -1.27
C TYR A 50 -6.06 -28.44 0.15
N ASP A 51 -5.67 -29.55 0.78
CA ASP A 51 -6.03 -29.83 2.17
C ASP A 51 -5.41 -28.84 3.16
N ARG A 52 -4.28 -28.23 2.80
CA ARG A 52 -3.51 -27.32 3.68
C ARG A 52 -3.37 -25.90 3.13
N MET A 53 -3.71 -25.67 1.86
CA MET A 53 -3.43 -24.42 1.15
C MET A 53 -4.67 -23.92 0.43
N SER A 54 -4.88 -22.61 0.42
CA SER A 54 -5.99 -21.95 -0.29
C SER A 54 -5.84 -22.02 -1.82
N ASP A 55 -4.60 -22.06 -2.31
CA ASP A 55 -4.20 -22.05 -3.71
C ASP A 55 -2.89 -22.86 -3.90
N LEU A 56 -2.53 -23.20 -5.14
CA LEU A 56 -1.35 -24.01 -5.47
C LEU A 56 -0.52 -23.39 -6.60
N PRO A 57 0.80 -23.61 -6.65
CA PRO A 57 1.64 -23.11 -7.74
C PRO A 57 1.33 -23.78 -9.06
N ALA A 58 1.51 -23.03 -10.15
CA ALA A 58 1.34 -23.53 -11.51
C ALA A 58 2.62 -23.27 -12.35
N PRO A 59 3.47 -24.29 -12.62
CA PRO A 59 3.34 -25.70 -12.24
C PRO A 59 3.82 -25.96 -10.80
N ARG A 60 3.39 -27.09 -10.21
CA ARG A 60 3.92 -27.62 -8.95
C ARG A 60 5.37 -28.08 -9.10
N TYR A 61 6.17 -27.96 -8.04
CA TYR A 61 7.64 -28.08 -8.13
C TYR A 61 8.32 -28.59 -6.85
N SER A 62 9.60 -28.97 -6.92
CA SER A 62 10.51 -28.94 -5.75
C SER A 62 11.34 -27.66 -5.77
N GLY A 63 11.42 -26.98 -4.64
CA GLY A 63 12.08 -25.68 -4.52
C GLY A 63 13.61 -25.74 -4.68
N GLY A 64 14.19 -26.94 -4.76
CA GLY A 64 15.61 -27.14 -5.04
C GLY A 64 15.95 -27.38 -6.51
N ASP A 65 14.96 -27.57 -7.38
CA ASP A 65 15.19 -27.86 -8.80
C ASP A 65 15.79 -26.64 -9.49
N GLU A 66 16.86 -26.84 -10.26
CA GLU A 66 17.59 -25.72 -10.88
C GLU A 66 16.72 -24.89 -11.81
N ASP A 67 15.86 -25.52 -12.62
CA ASP A 67 14.95 -24.81 -13.52
C ASP A 67 13.89 -23.98 -12.78
N VAL A 68 13.52 -24.41 -11.58
CA VAL A 68 12.59 -23.68 -10.69
C VAL A 68 13.29 -22.47 -10.10
N LEU A 69 14.50 -22.63 -9.58
CA LEU A 69 15.31 -21.51 -9.07
C LEU A 69 15.55 -20.46 -10.16
N LYS A 70 15.92 -20.88 -11.38
CA LYS A 70 16.08 -19.99 -12.53
C LYS A 70 14.77 -19.28 -12.89
N ARG A 71 13.64 -20.00 -12.86
CA ARG A 71 12.32 -19.40 -13.11
C ARG A 71 11.99 -18.32 -12.07
N HIS A 72 12.22 -18.59 -10.78
CA HIS A 72 11.92 -17.64 -9.71
C HIS A 72 12.81 -16.40 -9.75
N ILE A 73 14.10 -16.57 -10.07
CA ILE A 73 15.00 -15.43 -10.30
C ILE A 73 14.45 -14.54 -11.41
N ARG A 74 14.11 -15.13 -12.56
CA ARG A 74 13.56 -14.39 -13.70
C ARG A 74 12.26 -13.67 -13.34
N GLN A 75 11.34 -14.36 -12.67
CA GLN A 75 10.06 -13.80 -12.26
C GLN A 75 10.22 -12.64 -11.27
N ALA A 76 11.13 -12.74 -10.31
CA ALA A 76 11.41 -11.66 -9.37
C ALA A 76 12.01 -10.43 -10.07
N ASP A 77 13.02 -10.65 -10.92
CA ASP A 77 13.69 -9.60 -11.69
C ASP A 77 12.71 -8.88 -12.64
N GLU A 78 11.93 -9.64 -13.41
CA GLU A 78 10.90 -9.11 -14.32
C GLU A 78 9.74 -8.41 -13.59
N ALA A 79 9.46 -8.79 -12.34
CA ALA A 79 8.48 -8.12 -11.48
C ALA A 79 9.01 -6.84 -10.82
N GLY A 80 10.28 -6.50 -11.03
CA GLY A 80 10.91 -5.30 -10.46
C GLY A 80 11.30 -5.44 -8.98
N ILE A 81 11.48 -6.67 -8.50
CA ILE A 81 12.02 -6.97 -7.16
C ILE A 81 13.54 -6.86 -7.22
N ASP A 82 14.12 -6.09 -6.30
CA ASP A 82 15.58 -5.89 -6.20
C ASP A 82 16.27 -7.02 -5.43
N ALA A 83 15.57 -7.63 -4.45
CA ALA A 83 16.15 -8.72 -3.67
C ALA A 83 15.16 -9.77 -3.20
N LEU A 84 15.62 -11.02 -3.14
CA LEU A 84 14.92 -12.10 -2.44
C LEU A 84 15.55 -12.32 -1.05
N ILE A 85 14.71 -12.34 -0.02
CA ILE A 85 15.10 -12.64 1.36
C ILE A 85 14.91 -14.15 1.56
N CYS A 86 15.99 -14.91 1.43
CA CYS A 86 15.95 -16.37 1.48
C CYS A 86 15.83 -16.87 2.92
N THR A 87 14.74 -17.59 3.20
CA THR A 87 14.54 -18.28 4.48
C THR A 87 15.54 -19.41 4.66
N TRP A 88 16.24 -19.39 5.79
CA TRP A 88 17.39 -20.25 6.04
C TRP A 88 17.34 -20.85 7.45
N PHE A 89 17.60 -22.16 7.55
CA PHE A 89 17.55 -22.91 8.82
C PHE A 89 18.92 -23.09 9.48
N GLY A 90 19.93 -22.37 8.99
CA GLY A 90 21.27 -22.37 9.56
C GLY A 90 22.23 -23.31 8.83
N PRO A 91 23.50 -23.30 9.26
CA PRO A 91 24.57 -24.01 8.56
C PRO A 91 24.52 -25.53 8.78
N ASP A 92 23.76 -25.99 9.77
CA ASP A 92 23.61 -27.41 10.12
C ASP A 92 22.40 -28.06 9.40
N GLU A 93 21.69 -27.32 8.53
CA GLU A 93 20.61 -27.84 7.67
C GLU A 93 21.01 -27.69 6.20
N ASP A 94 21.56 -28.76 5.62
CA ASP A 94 22.19 -28.73 4.30
C ASP A 94 21.24 -28.31 3.17
N ARG A 95 19.95 -28.62 3.30
CA ARG A 95 18.99 -28.48 2.20
C ARG A 95 18.71 -27.02 1.88
N LEU A 96 18.29 -26.22 2.87
CA LEU A 96 18.00 -24.81 2.66
C LEU A 96 19.29 -23.99 2.53
N ASP A 97 20.37 -24.40 3.19
CA ASP A 97 21.69 -23.79 3.00
C ASP A 97 22.17 -23.91 1.55
N ALA A 98 22.13 -25.12 0.98
CA ALA A 98 22.49 -25.34 -0.41
C ALA A 98 21.57 -24.58 -1.38
N ARG A 99 20.26 -24.52 -1.11
CA ARG A 99 19.29 -23.81 -1.96
C ARG A 99 19.50 -22.29 -1.96
N CYS A 100 19.72 -21.67 -0.79
CA CYS A 100 20.01 -20.24 -0.72
C CYS A 100 21.34 -19.90 -1.40
N ARG A 101 22.39 -20.73 -1.21
CA ARG A 101 23.67 -20.56 -1.92
C ARG A 101 23.50 -20.69 -3.44
N ARG A 102 22.73 -21.68 -3.90
CA ARG A 102 22.53 -21.89 -5.33
C ARG A 102 21.76 -20.75 -5.99
N LEU A 103 20.75 -20.17 -5.32
CA LEU A 103 20.06 -18.97 -5.79
C LEU A 103 21.02 -17.80 -6.03
N MET A 104 21.90 -17.53 -5.06
CA MET A 104 22.89 -16.46 -5.16
C MET A 104 23.90 -16.68 -6.29
N GLN A 105 24.26 -17.94 -6.58
CA GLN A 105 25.14 -18.29 -7.70
C GLN A 105 24.44 -18.17 -9.06
N LEU A 106 23.18 -18.61 -9.15
CA LEU A 106 22.43 -18.63 -10.40
C LEU A 106 22.11 -17.23 -10.93
N ALA A 107 21.83 -16.25 -10.07
CA ALA A 107 21.47 -14.91 -10.54
C ALA A 107 22.53 -14.27 -11.46
N PRO A 108 23.82 -14.18 -11.09
CA PRO A 108 24.85 -13.67 -11.99
C PRO A 108 25.12 -14.60 -13.18
N GLU A 109 25.00 -15.93 -13.03
CA GLU A 109 25.08 -16.88 -14.17
C GLU A 109 24.02 -16.59 -15.24
N MET A 110 22.85 -16.11 -14.81
CA MET A 110 21.74 -15.72 -15.67
C MET A 110 21.84 -14.28 -16.18
N GLY A 111 22.85 -13.50 -15.74
CA GLY A 111 22.95 -12.08 -16.02
C GLY A 111 21.88 -11.22 -15.34
N SER A 112 21.28 -11.72 -14.25
CA SER A 112 20.31 -10.98 -13.44
C SER A 112 21.02 -10.11 -12.41
N ASP A 113 20.48 -8.91 -12.21
CA ASP A 113 20.95 -7.93 -11.23
C ASP A 113 20.34 -8.18 -9.82
N LEU A 114 19.53 -9.25 -9.67
CA LEU A 114 18.83 -9.60 -8.44
C LEU A 114 19.80 -9.87 -7.28
N GLN A 115 19.53 -9.21 -6.15
CA GLN A 115 20.28 -9.35 -4.92
C GLN A 115 19.63 -10.35 -3.95
N PHE A 116 20.35 -10.73 -2.91
CA PHE A 116 19.86 -11.67 -1.90
C PHE A 116 20.20 -11.21 -0.49
N ALA A 117 19.27 -11.43 0.43
CA ALA A 117 19.49 -11.36 1.87
C ALA A 117 19.11 -12.69 2.50
N ILE A 118 19.52 -12.90 3.75
CA ILE A 118 19.18 -14.11 4.50
C ILE A 118 18.26 -13.74 5.68
N ILE A 119 17.29 -14.60 5.96
CA ILE A 119 16.52 -14.61 7.20
C ILE A 119 16.74 -15.95 7.92
N PRO A 120 17.62 -16.01 8.93
CA PRO A 120 17.72 -17.18 9.79
C PRO A 120 16.40 -17.34 10.55
N ASP A 121 15.67 -18.43 10.33
CA ASP A 121 14.34 -18.60 10.94
C ASP A 121 14.43 -19.37 12.25
N GLN A 122 14.84 -18.67 13.30
CA GLN A 122 14.87 -19.22 14.67
C GLN A 122 13.48 -19.49 15.25
N SER A 123 12.44 -18.94 14.62
CA SER A 123 11.06 -19.18 15.02
C SER A 123 10.57 -20.55 14.57
N ALA A 124 10.99 -21.01 13.39
CA ALA A 124 10.64 -22.31 12.83
C ALA A 124 11.66 -23.41 13.14
N TRP A 125 12.95 -23.08 13.24
CA TRP A 125 14.02 -24.08 13.39
C TRP A 125 14.64 -24.10 14.79
N GLN A 126 14.40 -25.19 15.54
CA GLN A 126 14.80 -25.29 16.94
C GLN A 126 16.33 -25.15 17.13
N SER A 127 17.13 -25.65 16.19
CA SER A 127 18.60 -25.58 16.26
C SER A 127 19.13 -24.15 16.23
N LEU A 128 18.35 -23.18 15.75
CA LEU A 128 18.69 -21.76 15.77
C LEU A 128 18.17 -21.02 17.01
N ARG A 129 17.38 -21.64 17.89
CA ARG A 129 16.68 -20.96 18.97
C ARG A 129 17.55 -20.74 20.23
N SER A 130 18.79 -20.28 20.05
CA SER A 130 19.68 -19.87 21.13
C SER A 130 20.69 -18.80 20.67
N VAL A 131 21.19 -17.99 21.61
CA VAL A 131 22.21 -16.98 21.33
C VAL A 131 23.48 -17.62 20.75
N ASP A 132 23.92 -18.76 21.30
CA ASP A 132 25.10 -19.48 20.80
C ASP A 132 24.93 -19.95 19.35
N ALA A 133 23.76 -20.53 19.04
CA ALA A 133 23.48 -21.02 17.70
C ALA A 133 23.38 -19.89 16.68
N LEU A 134 22.67 -18.80 17.00
CA LEU A 134 22.57 -17.65 16.12
C LEU A 134 23.92 -16.94 15.94
N SER A 135 24.77 -16.89 16.97
CA SER A 135 26.12 -16.34 16.83
C SER A 135 26.92 -17.15 15.79
N ARG A 136 26.91 -18.50 15.89
CA ARG A 136 27.57 -19.36 14.89
C ARG A 136 26.96 -19.22 13.50
N ALA A 137 25.64 -19.06 13.42
CA ALA A 137 24.96 -18.85 12.15
C ALA A 137 25.42 -17.53 11.51
N ILE A 138 25.53 -16.45 12.30
CA ILE A 138 26.06 -15.15 11.85
C ILE A 138 27.52 -15.28 11.39
N ASP A 139 28.38 -16.03 12.10
CA ASP A 139 29.77 -16.28 11.67
C ASP A 139 29.83 -16.90 10.27
N VAL A 140 28.90 -17.81 9.94
CA VAL A 140 28.78 -18.41 8.60
C VAL A 140 28.29 -17.39 7.58
N LEU A 141 27.31 -16.55 7.93
CA LEU A 141 26.82 -15.50 7.05
C LEU A 141 27.92 -14.48 6.71
N GLU A 142 28.72 -14.06 7.70
CA GLU A 142 29.85 -13.15 7.51
C GLU A 142 30.93 -13.72 6.60
N ARG A 143 31.23 -15.01 6.76
CA ARG A 143 32.27 -15.67 5.98
C ARG A 143 31.83 -15.97 4.54
N ASP A 144 30.60 -16.45 4.37
CA ASP A 144 30.20 -17.10 3.11
C ASP A 144 29.19 -16.29 2.28
N PHE A 145 28.31 -15.53 2.94
CA PHE A 145 27.19 -14.86 2.29
C PHE A 145 27.45 -13.36 2.08
N PHE A 146 27.81 -12.62 3.13
CA PHE A 146 28.02 -11.16 3.06
C PHE A 146 29.11 -10.71 2.06
N PRO A 147 30.17 -11.50 1.78
CA PRO A 147 31.16 -11.14 0.76
C PRO A 147 30.68 -11.29 -0.69
N GLN A 148 29.54 -11.97 -0.93
CA GLN A 148 29.02 -12.15 -2.28
C GLN A 148 28.63 -10.79 -2.88
N SER A 149 28.97 -10.58 -4.15
CA SER A 149 28.77 -9.30 -4.84
C SER A 149 27.29 -8.89 -4.98
N ASN A 150 26.39 -9.88 -5.01
CA ASN A 150 24.95 -9.71 -5.04
C ASN A 150 24.29 -9.90 -3.68
N TYR A 151 25.03 -9.83 -2.57
CA TYR A 151 24.42 -9.73 -1.24
C TYR A 151 23.84 -8.33 -1.03
N LEU A 152 22.59 -8.24 -0.61
CA LEU A 152 21.89 -6.98 -0.39
C LEU A 152 22.61 -6.17 0.70
N ARG A 153 22.90 -4.91 0.39
CA ARG A 153 23.41 -3.93 1.34
C ARG A 153 22.43 -2.79 1.49
N PHE A 154 22.07 -2.47 2.73
CA PHE A 154 21.23 -1.32 3.04
C PHE A 154 22.04 -0.30 3.84
N GLN A 155 22.09 0.94 3.36
CA GLN A 155 22.98 1.99 3.88
C GLN A 155 24.45 1.53 4.00
N GLY A 156 24.93 0.80 2.97
CA GLY A 156 26.30 0.29 2.88
C GLY A 156 26.62 -0.97 3.68
N ARG A 157 25.73 -1.41 4.57
CA ARG A 157 25.93 -2.56 5.47
C ARG A 157 25.17 -3.81 4.98
N PRO A 158 25.70 -5.03 5.15
CA PRO A 158 24.97 -6.27 4.80
C PRO A 158 23.62 -6.33 5.53
N ALA A 159 22.55 -6.55 4.77
CA ALA A 159 21.19 -6.63 5.33
C ALA A 159 20.90 -8.01 5.92
N LEU A 160 20.50 -8.06 7.19
CA LEU A 160 20.11 -9.29 7.88
C LEU A 160 18.70 -9.15 8.47
N PHE A 161 17.83 -10.10 8.17
CA PHE A 161 16.43 -10.07 8.58
C PHE A 161 16.18 -11.04 9.73
N TRP A 162 15.26 -10.67 10.61
CA TRP A 162 14.85 -11.46 11.77
C TRP A 162 13.33 -11.49 11.88
N PHE A 163 12.73 -12.67 11.91
CA PHE A 163 11.29 -12.81 12.11
C PHE A 163 10.96 -13.18 13.55
N ASN A 164 9.86 -12.64 14.08
CA ASN A 164 9.30 -12.97 15.38
C ASN A 164 10.36 -13.04 16.50
N PRO A 165 10.95 -11.90 16.91
CA PRO A 165 12.05 -11.89 17.86
C PRO A 165 11.72 -12.55 19.21
N ASN A 166 10.46 -12.52 19.63
CA ASN A 166 10.00 -13.16 20.86
C ASN A 166 10.25 -14.68 20.89
N SER A 167 10.48 -15.32 19.74
CA SER A 167 10.83 -16.75 19.65
C SER A 167 12.21 -17.08 20.26
N LEU A 168 13.15 -16.13 20.27
CA LEU A 168 14.45 -16.29 20.92
C LEU A 168 14.42 -15.81 22.37
N GLY A 169 13.72 -14.70 22.63
CA GLY A 169 13.65 -14.08 23.95
C GLY A 169 13.31 -12.59 23.87
N ASP A 170 13.52 -11.91 24.99
CA ASP A 170 13.25 -10.47 25.14
C ASP A 170 14.35 -9.59 24.51
N GLN A 171 14.16 -8.27 24.58
CA GLN A 171 15.11 -7.28 24.08
C GLN A 171 16.54 -7.47 24.64
N ARG A 172 16.69 -7.94 25.89
CA ARG A 172 18.00 -8.18 26.51
C ARG A 172 18.71 -9.37 25.89
N THR A 173 17.96 -10.42 25.58
CA THR A 173 18.46 -11.61 24.88
C THR A 173 18.99 -11.23 23.51
N TRP A 174 18.25 -10.42 22.76
CA TRP A 174 18.67 -9.92 21.45
C TRP A 174 19.85 -8.97 21.51
N ARG A 175 19.92 -8.10 22.54
CA ARG A 175 21.11 -7.26 22.77
C ARG A 175 22.34 -8.10 23.05
N THR A 176 22.21 -9.16 23.86
CA THR A 176 23.29 -10.12 24.12
C THR A 176 23.79 -10.78 22.85
N LEU A 177 22.88 -11.20 21.97
CA LEU A 177 23.24 -11.75 20.67
C LEU A 177 23.98 -10.72 19.82
N ARG A 178 23.44 -9.51 19.68
CA ARG A 178 24.05 -8.48 18.83
C ARG A 178 25.40 -8.01 19.35
N ASP A 179 25.58 -7.87 20.66
CA ASP A 179 26.86 -7.52 21.29
C ASP A 179 27.93 -8.59 21.07
N ARG A 180 27.51 -9.85 20.99
CA ARG A 180 28.42 -10.98 20.73
C ARG A 180 28.77 -11.14 19.26
N ALA A 181 27.77 -11.09 18.39
CA ALA A 181 27.91 -11.49 16.98
C ALA A 181 28.11 -10.30 16.02
N ASP A 182 27.79 -9.07 16.44
CA ASP A 182 27.96 -7.84 15.65
C ASP A 182 28.36 -6.66 16.58
N PRO A 183 29.47 -6.78 17.34
CA PRO A 183 29.86 -5.78 18.35
C PRO A 183 30.10 -4.39 17.75
N GLU A 184 30.58 -4.32 16.51
CA GLU A 184 30.87 -3.08 15.80
C GLU A 184 29.68 -2.51 15.03
N ARG A 185 28.52 -3.19 15.03
CA ARG A 185 27.31 -2.79 14.28
C ARG A 185 27.56 -2.67 12.77
N ALA A 186 28.42 -3.55 12.25
CA ALA A 186 28.80 -3.64 10.84
C ALA A 186 27.65 -4.14 9.95
N GLN A 187 26.68 -4.85 10.53
CA GLN A 187 25.51 -5.38 9.86
C GLN A 187 24.30 -4.44 9.98
N TYR A 188 23.36 -4.49 9.03
CA TYR A 188 22.08 -3.78 9.10
C TYR A 188 20.96 -4.75 9.47
N TRP A 189 20.46 -4.69 10.69
CA TRP A 189 19.44 -5.65 11.16
C TRP A 189 18.02 -5.10 10.99
N PHE A 190 17.19 -5.87 10.29
CA PHE A 190 15.75 -5.65 10.14
C PHE A 190 14.98 -6.56 11.10
N GLY A 191 14.24 -5.98 12.04
CA GLY A 191 13.44 -6.72 13.03
C GLY A 191 11.96 -6.82 12.64
N GLY A 192 11.47 -8.04 12.45
CA GLY A 192 10.07 -8.35 12.16
C GLY A 192 9.21 -8.33 13.42
N THR A 193 8.84 -7.13 13.88
CA THR A 193 8.00 -6.89 15.06
C THR A 193 7.36 -5.50 15.03
N ASP A 194 6.22 -5.36 15.71
CA ASP A 194 5.57 -4.08 15.97
C ASP A 194 5.96 -3.46 17.33
N ASN A 195 6.86 -4.12 18.07
CA ASN A 195 7.35 -3.66 19.35
C ASN A 195 8.60 -2.76 19.18
N PHE A 196 8.38 -1.46 19.31
CA PHE A 196 9.39 -0.43 19.10
C PHE A 196 10.52 -0.41 20.13
N SER A 197 10.38 -1.10 21.26
CA SER A 197 11.51 -1.26 22.18
C SER A 197 12.67 -1.98 21.50
N PHE A 198 12.41 -2.84 20.51
CA PHE A 198 13.48 -3.52 19.78
C PHE A 198 14.31 -2.61 18.86
N LEU A 199 13.97 -1.32 18.68
CA LEU A 199 14.83 -0.35 17.96
C LEU A 199 16.14 0.00 18.71
N ASP A 200 16.30 -0.43 19.96
CA ASP A 200 17.61 -0.40 20.64
C ASP A 200 18.54 -1.52 20.15
N VAL A 201 17.99 -2.55 19.49
CA VAL A 201 18.71 -3.72 19.01
C VAL A 201 18.71 -3.81 17.49
N TYR A 202 17.64 -3.42 16.80
CA TYR A 202 17.54 -3.45 15.34
C TYR A 202 17.75 -2.07 14.72
N ASP A 203 18.26 -2.04 13.50
CA ASP A 203 18.47 -0.78 12.77
C ASP A 203 17.18 -0.24 12.18
N ALA A 204 16.27 -1.15 11.78
CA ALA A 204 14.91 -0.85 11.35
C ALA A 204 13.96 -1.97 11.77
N LEU A 205 12.66 -1.65 11.82
CA LEU A 205 11.61 -2.65 11.98
C LEU A 205 10.85 -2.82 10.67
N TYR A 206 10.17 -3.95 10.53
CA TYR A 206 9.14 -4.17 9.52
C TYR A 206 8.01 -4.99 10.16
N TYR A 207 6.80 -4.91 9.63
CA TYR A 207 5.72 -5.79 10.06
C TYR A 207 5.68 -6.97 9.10
N PHE A 208 5.72 -8.19 9.59
CA PHE A 208 5.70 -9.35 8.70
C PHE A 208 4.31 -9.54 8.07
N ASP A 209 3.27 -9.46 8.90
CA ASP A 209 1.87 -9.56 8.51
C ASP A 209 1.13 -8.24 8.80
N ILE A 210 0.40 -7.76 7.79
CA ILE A 210 -0.43 -6.55 7.85
C ILE A 210 -1.91 -6.83 7.61
N THR A 211 -2.28 -8.09 7.36
CA THR A 211 -3.62 -8.48 6.88
C THR A 211 -4.70 -8.45 7.96
N TRP A 212 -4.33 -8.18 9.22
CA TRP A 212 -5.23 -7.81 10.30
C TRP A 212 -5.83 -6.40 10.17
N GLU A 213 -5.32 -5.58 9.24
CA GLU A 213 -5.77 -4.21 9.02
C GLU A 213 -7.23 -4.12 8.55
N ARG A 214 -7.93 -3.04 8.89
CA ARG A 214 -9.35 -2.88 8.50
C ARG A 214 -9.52 -2.33 7.09
N GLN A 215 -8.53 -1.61 6.59
CA GLN A 215 -8.51 -0.97 5.28
C GLN A 215 -7.12 -1.17 4.66
N PRO A 216 -7.01 -1.31 3.33
CA PRO A 216 -5.73 -1.51 2.65
C PRO A 216 -4.68 -0.47 3.05
N GLY A 217 -3.55 -0.94 3.60
CA GLY A 217 -2.42 -0.10 4.01
C GLY A 217 -2.59 0.64 5.34
N ALA A 218 -3.71 0.47 6.06
CA ALA A 218 -3.92 1.12 7.35
C ALA A 218 -2.87 0.71 8.41
N ALA A 219 -2.40 -0.55 8.39
CA ALA A 219 -1.33 -1.00 9.28
C ALA A 219 -0.02 -0.23 9.03
N MET A 220 0.32 0.00 7.75
CA MET A 220 1.52 0.72 7.34
C MET A 220 1.42 2.22 7.58
N ALA A 221 0.25 2.83 7.42
CA ALA A 221 0.02 4.21 7.80
C ALA A 221 0.19 4.42 9.32
N SER A 222 -0.36 3.50 10.12
CA SER A 222 -0.17 3.49 11.58
C SER A 222 1.29 3.29 11.98
N TYR A 223 1.99 2.34 11.34
CA TYR A 223 3.41 2.11 11.57
C TYR A 223 4.24 3.36 11.26
N ALA A 224 4.04 3.99 10.10
CA ALA A 224 4.75 5.21 9.71
C ALA A 224 4.56 6.34 10.72
N GLN A 225 3.32 6.55 11.20
CA GLN A 225 3.02 7.56 12.22
C GLN A 225 3.73 7.25 13.55
N ARG A 226 3.63 6.01 14.02
CA ARG A 226 4.31 5.57 15.25
C ARG A 226 5.83 5.72 15.16
N LEU A 227 6.42 5.45 13.99
CA LEU A 227 7.84 5.63 13.70
C LEU A 227 8.27 7.08 13.72
N ALA A 228 7.50 7.97 13.10
CA ALA A 228 7.74 9.40 13.16
C ALA A 228 7.71 9.91 14.61
N ASP A 229 6.76 9.45 15.42
CA ASP A 229 6.66 9.83 16.84
C ASP A 229 7.83 9.27 17.67
N TYR A 230 8.24 8.02 17.43
CA TYR A 230 9.42 7.43 18.07
C TYR A 230 10.69 8.22 17.73
N ASN A 231 10.92 8.50 16.45
CA ASN A 231 12.07 9.26 15.96
C ASN A 231 12.13 10.64 16.62
N ARG A 232 11.00 11.36 16.67
CA ARG A 232 10.90 12.68 17.29
C ARG A 232 11.21 12.64 18.79
N ARG A 233 10.63 11.67 19.52
CA ARG A 233 10.82 11.55 20.98
C ARG A 233 12.24 11.18 21.37
N ASN A 234 12.93 10.39 20.53
CA ASN A 234 14.26 9.86 20.84
C ASN A 234 15.40 10.56 20.10
N GLY A 235 15.11 11.58 19.29
CA GLY A 235 16.12 12.26 18.46
C GLY A 235 16.78 11.33 17.44
N GLN A 236 16.03 10.34 16.93
CA GLN A 236 16.52 9.35 15.96
C GLN A 236 15.94 9.61 14.57
N ASN A 237 16.49 8.94 13.56
CA ASN A 237 16.00 8.97 12.18
C ASN A 237 15.94 7.56 11.59
N ARG A 238 15.17 6.67 12.23
CA ARG A 238 14.96 5.30 11.77
C ARG A 238 14.12 5.29 10.48
N PRO A 239 14.50 4.51 9.45
CA PRO A 239 13.78 4.48 8.19
C PRO A 239 12.46 3.71 8.32
N PHE A 240 11.45 4.19 7.62
CA PHE A 240 10.17 3.50 7.43
C PHE A 240 10.33 2.42 6.35
N ILE A 241 10.18 1.17 6.76
CA ILE A 241 10.19 0.00 5.89
C ILE A 241 8.75 -0.45 5.70
N ALA A 242 8.20 -0.24 4.50
CA ALA A 242 6.82 -0.58 4.21
C ALA A 242 6.69 -2.07 3.91
N THR A 243 5.60 -2.67 4.37
CA THR A 243 5.22 -4.03 4.01
C THR A 243 4.04 -4.01 3.06
N THR A 244 4.10 -4.82 2.00
CA THR A 244 3.02 -4.98 1.03
C THR A 244 2.63 -6.44 0.93
N MET A 245 1.33 -6.74 0.86
CA MET A 245 0.80 -8.10 0.81
C MET A 245 -0.34 -8.20 -0.18
N PRO A 246 -0.39 -9.23 -1.05
CA PRO A 246 -1.46 -9.37 -2.02
C PRO A 246 -2.79 -9.80 -1.39
N GLY A 247 -2.72 -10.39 -0.19
CA GLY A 247 -3.81 -10.94 0.61
C GLY A 247 -3.25 -12.07 1.46
N TYR A 248 -4.13 -12.89 2.03
CA TYR A 248 -3.74 -13.93 2.99
C TYR A 248 -4.87 -14.95 3.16
N ASP A 249 -4.56 -16.23 3.33
CA ASP A 249 -5.54 -17.27 3.70
C ASP A 249 -4.80 -18.52 4.22
N ASP A 250 -4.80 -18.71 5.53
CA ASP A 250 -4.24 -19.88 6.22
C ASP A 250 -5.32 -20.74 6.91
N LEU A 251 -6.59 -20.55 6.56
CA LEU A 251 -7.73 -21.22 7.19
C LEU A 251 -7.67 -22.76 7.07
N ARG A 252 -6.96 -23.27 6.06
CA ARG A 252 -6.78 -24.71 5.83
C ARG A 252 -5.59 -25.29 6.60
N LEU A 253 -4.68 -24.45 7.07
CA LEU A 253 -3.50 -24.89 7.82
C LEU A 253 -3.74 -24.87 9.33
N ARG A 254 -4.44 -23.84 9.82
CA ARG A 254 -4.63 -23.58 11.25
C ARG A 254 -5.92 -22.82 11.52
N ASN A 255 -6.25 -22.60 12.79
CA ASN A 255 -7.32 -21.68 13.19
C ASN A 255 -6.87 -20.22 13.01
N GLY A 256 -6.63 -19.82 11.77
CA GLY A 256 -6.13 -18.51 11.39
C GLY A 256 -7.22 -17.64 10.75
N HIS A 257 -6.86 -16.88 9.72
CA HIS A 257 -7.73 -15.88 9.09
C HIS A 257 -7.49 -15.76 7.59
N ALA A 258 -8.39 -15.04 6.93
CA ALA A 258 -8.26 -14.72 5.52
C ALA A 258 -8.44 -13.22 5.28
N ARG A 259 -7.72 -12.74 4.26
CA ARG A 259 -7.81 -11.42 3.66
C ARG A 259 -7.94 -11.61 2.16
N ASP A 260 -9.13 -11.30 1.65
CA ASP A 260 -9.40 -11.32 0.22
C ASP A 260 -8.40 -10.40 -0.49
N ARG A 261 -7.92 -10.85 -1.65
CA ARG A 261 -7.07 -10.06 -2.51
C ARG A 261 -7.85 -8.99 -3.28
N GLU A 262 -9.18 -9.12 -3.33
CA GLU A 262 -10.13 -8.20 -3.96
C GLU A 262 -9.76 -7.90 -5.42
N ASN A 263 -9.40 -8.93 -6.18
CA ASN A 263 -8.89 -8.81 -7.55
C ASN A 263 -7.69 -7.85 -7.70
N GLY A 264 -6.89 -7.72 -6.64
CA GLY A 264 -5.71 -6.87 -6.57
C GLY A 264 -5.94 -5.48 -5.97
N SER A 265 -7.17 -5.05 -5.65
CA SER A 265 -7.38 -3.74 -5.01
C SER A 265 -6.73 -3.66 -3.63
N TYR A 266 -6.82 -4.74 -2.84
CA TYR A 266 -6.13 -4.82 -1.55
C TYR A 266 -4.63 -4.61 -1.73
N TYR A 267 -4.01 -5.36 -2.65
CA TYR A 267 -2.57 -5.25 -2.93
C TYR A 267 -2.16 -3.84 -3.33
N ARG A 268 -2.89 -3.22 -4.27
CA ARG A 268 -2.66 -1.84 -4.73
C ARG A 268 -2.71 -0.83 -3.57
N GLY A 269 -3.65 -1.00 -2.64
CA GLY A 269 -3.77 -0.13 -1.46
C GLY A 269 -2.57 -0.24 -0.51
N THR A 270 -2.01 -1.44 -0.32
CA THR A 270 -0.80 -1.61 0.50
C THR A 270 0.41 -0.88 -0.11
N TRP A 271 0.58 -0.97 -1.43
CA TRP A 271 1.63 -0.24 -2.18
C TRP A 271 1.42 1.27 -2.18
N GLN A 272 0.17 1.73 -2.31
CA GLN A 272 -0.15 3.14 -2.28
C GLN A 272 0.32 3.79 -0.97
N THR A 273 0.09 3.12 0.17
CA THR A 273 0.60 3.59 1.46
C THR A 273 2.14 3.65 1.49
N ALA A 274 2.84 2.66 0.91
CA ALA A 274 4.31 2.68 0.85
C ALA A 274 4.84 3.93 0.12
N ILE A 275 4.17 4.33 -0.96
CA ILE A 275 4.48 5.55 -1.73
C ILE A 275 4.18 6.80 -0.90
N GLU A 276 2.94 6.93 -0.41
CA GLU A 276 2.47 8.12 0.31
C GLU A 276 3.25 8.40 1.59
N ARG A 277 3.72 7.34 2.27
CA ARG A 277 4.54 7.45 3.48
C ARG A 277 6.03 7.51 3.17
N ASN A 278 6.39 7.66 1.90
CA ASN A 278 7.75 7.87 1.42
C ASN A 278 8.72 6.79 1.94
N ALA A 279 8.34 5.52 1.81
CA ALA A 279 9.10 4.40 2.35
C ALA A 279 10.54 4.37 1.83
N GLN A 280 11.47 4.07 2.73
CA GLN A 280 12.89 3.92 2.41
C GLN A 280 13.22 2.53 1.89
N ALA A 281 12.32 1.55 2.05
CA ALA A 281 12.36 0.27 1.38
C ALA A 281 10.96 -0.38 1.42
N VAL A 282 10.73 -1.36 0.56
CA VAL A 282 9.52 -2.20 0.57
C VAL A 282 9.92 -3.65 0.85
N VAL A 283 9.17 -4.31 1.72
CA VAL A 283 9.23 -5.75 1.98
C VAL A 283 7.90 -6.37 1.59
N LEU A 284 7.93 -7.33 0.68
CA LEU A 284 6.77 -8.04 0.18
C LEU A 284 6.64 -9.38 0.91
N THR A 285 5.50 -9.58 1.55
CA THR A 285 5.12 -10.85 2.17
C THR A 285 4.00 -11.46 1.31
N SER A 286 4.30 -12.38 0.38
CA SER A 286 5.60 -13.01 0.09
C SER A 286 5.75 -13.37 -1.40
N PHE A 287 6.95 -13.78 -1.84
CA PHE A 287 7.11 -14.36 -3.18
C PHE A 287 6.29 -15.64 -3.33
N ASN A 288 6.49 -16.62 -2.43
CA ASN A 288 5.94 -17.98 -2.58
C ASN A 288 5.53 -18.68 -1.27
N GLU A 289 4.98 -17.97 -0.27
CA GLU A 289 4.39 -18.62 0.91
C GLU A 289 2.95 -19.10 0.65
N PHE A 290 2.80 -20.30 0.10
CA PHE A 290 1.51 -20.89 -0.22
C PHE A 290 0.74 -21.41 1.01
N PHE A 291 1.40 -21.74 2.12
CA PHE A 291 0.71 -22.15 3.34
C PHE A 291 -0.16 -21.04 3.92
N GLU A 292 0.25 -19.80 3.71
CA GLU A 292 -0.45 -18.60 4.18
C GLU A 292 -1.21 -17.86 3.07
N GLY A 293 -1.19 -18.38 1.83
CA GLY A 293 -1.87 -17.77 0.70
C GLY A 293 -1.41 -16.34 0.38
N SER A 294 -0.16 -15.98 0.74
CA SER A 294 0.39 -14.63 0.56
C SER A 294 1.29 -14.49 -0.67
N HIS A 295 1.46 -15.56 -1.46
CA HIS A 295 2.31 -15.66 -2.64
C HIS A 295 1.92 -14.68 -3.76
N ILE A 296 2.92 -14.13 -4.44
CA ILE A 296 2.75 -13.48 -5.76
C ILE A 296 3.17 -14.39 -6.92
N GLU A 297 3.85 -15.51 -6.62
CA GLU A 297 4.23 -16.53 -7.60
C GLU A 297 3.02 -17.00 -8.43
N PRO A 298 3.17 -17.30 -9.73
CA PRO A 298 2.08 -17.80 -10.54
C PRO A 298 1.41 -19.05 -9.97
N SER A 299 0.09 -19.02 -9.92
CA SER A 299 -0.72 -20.04 -9.27
C SER A 299 -1.89 -20.52 -10.12
N GLU A 300 -2.52 -21.62 -9.70
CA GLU A 300 -3.70 -22.18 -10.35
C GLU A 300 -4.88 -21.20 -10.34
N ALA A 301 -5.09 -20.46 -9.24
CA ALA A 301 -6.19 -19.51 -9.13
C ALA A 301 -5.92 -18.15 -9.81
N TYR A 302 -4.68 -17.66 -9.82
CA TYR A 302 -4.38 -16.27 -10.21
C TYR A 302 -3.48 -16.13 -11.44
N GLY A 303 -2.92 -17.23 -11.97
CA GLY A 303 -1.94 -17.16 -13.05
C GLY A 303 -0.83 -16.18 -12.71
N ASP A 304 -0.37 -15.38 -13.66
CA ASP A 304 0.71 -14.40 -13.49
C ASP A 304 0.27 -13.03 -12.95
N LEU A 305 -1.01 -12.88 -12.54
CA LEU A 305 -1.60 -11.59 -12.21
C LEU A 305 -0.78 -10.80 -11.19
N TYR A 306 -0.35 -11.45 -10.11
CA TYR A 306 0.35 -10.76 -9.02
C TYR A 306 1.79 -10.39 -9.38
N LEU A 307 2.49 -11.15 -10.23
CA LEU A 307 3.77 -10.70 -10.78
C LEU A 307 3.61 -9.44 -11.64
N ARG A 308 2.59 -9.40 -12.51
CA ARG A 308 2.31 -8.21 -13.34
C ARG A 308 1.91 -7.01 -12.50
N LEU A 309 1.13 -7.21 -11.45
CA LEU A 309 0.80 -6.16 -10.48
C LEU A 309 2.05 -5.69 -9.73
N THR A 310 2.92 -6.59 -9.28
CA THR A 310 4.18 -6.22 -8.63
C THR A 310 5.06 -5.40 -9.57
N LYS A 311 5.11 -5.71 -10.87
CA LYS A 311 5.82 -4.87 -11.85
C LYS A 311 5.22 -3.48 -11.98
N GLU A 312 3.91 -3.39 -12.14
CA GLU A 312 3.20 -2.12 -12.25
C GLU A 312 3.43 -1.25 -10.99
N LEU A 313 3.32 -1.85 -9.81
CA LEU A 313 3.38 -1.16 -8.53
C LEU A 313 4.83 -0.83 -8.12
N SER A 314 5.80 -1.66 -8.48
CA SER A 314 7.22 -1.36 -8.28
C SER A 314 7.68 -0.19 -9.17
N ASP A 315 7.25 -0.16 -10.43
CA ASP A 315 7.50 0.97 -11.33
C ASP A 315 6.89 2.25 -10.78
N LYS A 316 5.62 2.18 -10.34
CA LYS A 316 4.92 3.30 -9.70
C LYS A 316 5.66 3.78 -8.46
N PHE A 317 6.08 2.86 -7.59
CA PHE A 317 6.86 3.19 -6.39
C PHE A 317 8.15 3.91 -6.75
N ARG A 318 8.95 3.40 -7.69
CA ARG A 318 10.20 4.07 -8.10
C ARG A 318 9.97 5.44 -8.73
N ALA A 319 8.86 5.61 -9.46
CA ALA A 319 8.53 6.89 -10.08
C ALA A 319 8.08 7.95 -9.07
N GLU A 320 7.28 7.56 -8.06
CA GLU A 320 6.60 8.49 -7.16
C GLU A 320 7.29 8.63 -5.80
N VAL A 321 8.02 7.62 -5.33
CA VAL A 321 8.66 7.65 -4.01
C VAL A 321 9.84 8.62 -4.00
N GLY A 322 10.01 9.39 -2.92
CA GLY A 322 11.09 10.38 -2.83
C GLY A 322 10.87 11.64 -3.65
N GLN A 323 9.88 11.65 -4.56
CA GLN A 323 9.17 12.89 -4.81
C GLN A 323 8.52 13.25 -3.48
N VAL A 324 9.07 14.26 -2.80
CA VAL A 324 8.41 14.84 -1.64
C VAL A 324 7.06 15.30 -2.18
N ALA A 325 6.03 14.47 -2.00
CA ALA A 325 4.66 14.89 -2.14
C ALA A 325 4.56 16.03 -1.15
N THR A 326 4.65 17.26 -1.67
CA THR A 326 4.15 18.40 -0.94
C THR A 326 2.70 18.01 -0.72
N PRO A 327 2.21 17.88 0.53
CA PRO A 327 0.80 17.60 0.76
C PRO A 327 0.01 18.66 -0.01
N GLY A 328 -0.57 18.32 -1.17
CA GLY A 328 -1.00 19.33 -2.14
C GLY A 328 -0.74 19.12 -3.64
N SER A 329 0.13 18.19 -4.11
CA SER A 329 0.51 18.16 -5.55
C SER A 329 0.06 16.96 -6.40
N ALA A 330 -0.41 15.85 -5.82
CA ALA A 330 -0.92 14.72 -6.61
C ALA A 330 -2.25 15.08 -7.27
N CYS A 331 -2.45 14.76 -8.56
CA CYS A 331 -3.67 15.08 -9.30
C CYS A 331 -4.26 13.84 -9.96
N GLN A 332 -5.58 13.69 -9.89
CA GLN A 332 -6.36 12.74 -10.68
C GLN A 332 -7.13 13.50 -11.75
N ASN A 333 -6.91 13.15 -13.01
CA ASN A 333 -7.60 13.75 -14.15
C ASN A 333 -8.88 12.96 -14.47
N PHE A 334 -9.97 13.68 -14.75
CA PHE A 334 -11.26 13.10 -15.11
C PHE A 334 -11.59 13.49 -16.56
N PRO A 335 -11.34 12.60 -17.54
CA PRO A 335 -11.56 12.92 -18.95
C PRO A 335 -13.03 13.23 -19.28
N GLU A 336 -13.98 12.76 -18.46
CA GLU A 336 -15.41 12.99 -18.60
C GLU A 336 -15.77 14.48 -18.48
N THR A 337 -15.05 15.22 -17.65
CA THR A 337 -15.31 16.65 -17.40
C THR A 337 -14.15 17.56 -17.79
N GLY A 338 -12.98 16.99 -18.09
CA GLY A 338 -11.75 17.73 -18.40
C GLY A 338 -11.10 18.40 -17.19
N PHE A 339 -11.60 18.14 -15.97
CA PHE A 339 -11.05 18.69 -14.74
C PHE A 339 -10.19 17.68 -13.99
N SER A 340 -9.37 18.20 -13.08
CA SER A 340 -8.52 17.40 -12.20
C SER A 340 -8.83 17.71 -10.75
N VAL A 341 -8.77 16.70 -9.89
CA VAL A 341 -8.81 16.88 -8.44
C VAL A 341 -7.38 16.70 -7.94
N CYS A 342 -6.88 17.67 -7.19
CA CYS A 342 -5.48 17.69 -6.78
C CYS A 342 -5.31 17.81 -5.26
N GLY A 343 -4.15 17.40 -4.78
CA GLY A 343 -3.67 17.65 -3.43
C GLY A 343 -4.63 17.19 -2.35
N ARG A 344 -4.88 18.08 -1.38
CA ARG A 344 -5.72 17.78 -0.23
C ARG A 344 -7.17 17.41 -0.61
N PHE A 345 -7.70 17.99 -1.68
CA PHE A 345 -9.03 17.63 -2.18
C PHE A 345 -9.06 16.24 -2.80
N LEU A 346 -7.98 15.81 -3.45
CA LEU A 346 -7.88 14.43 -3.95
C LEU A 346 -7.80 13.44 -2.79
N GLU A 347 -6.99 13.73 -1.77
CA GLU A 347 -6.91 12.92 -0.55
C GLU A 347 -8.30 12.78 0.10
N TYR A 348 -9.02 13.89 0.25
CA TYR A 348 -10.35 13.90 0.85
C TYR A 348 -11.37 13.14 0.01
N TRP A 349 -11.35 13.33 -1.31
CA TRP A 349 -12.25 12.66 -2.25
C TRP A 349 -12.07 11.13 -2.19
N LEU A 350 -10.83 10.65 -2.22
CA LEU A 350 -10.50 9.22 -2.16
C LEU A 350 -10.90 8.60 -0.82
N GLN A 351 -10.69 9.30 0.30
CA GLN A 351 -10.99 8.81 1.65
C GLN A 351 -12.48 8.70 1.94
N ASN A 352 -13.32 9.51 1.29
CA ASN A 352 -14.73 9.67 1.65
C ASN A 352 -15.69 9.14 0.55
N GLY A 353 -15.29 8.11 -0.17
CA GLY A 353 -16.15 7.37 -1.10
C GLY A 353 -16.14 7.83 -2.56
N GLY A 354 -15.35 8.85 -2.90
CA GLY A 354 -15.02 9.22 -4.28
C GLY A 354 -16.23 9.47 -5.19
N LEU A 355 -16.20 8.86 -6.38
CA LEU A 355 -17.15 9.11 -7.47
C LEU A 355 -18.62 8.83 -7.08
N PRO A 356 -18.95 7.69 -6.43
CA PRO A 356 -20.31 7.44 -5.95
C PRO A 356 -20.89 8.51 -5.02
N VAL A 357 -20.05 9.13 -4.19
CA VAL A 357 -20.49 10.10 -3.17
C VAL A 357 -20.50 11.52 -3.72
N PHE A 358 -19.40 11.97 -4.30
CA PHE A 358 -19.21 13.37 -4.72
C PHE A 358 -19.51 13.62 -6.19
N GLY A 359 -19.44 12.58 -7.03
CA GLY A 359 -19.47 12.70 -8.48
C GLY A 359 -18.17 13.23 -9.08
N TYR A 360 -18.21 13.53 -10.38
CA TYR A 360 -17.08 14.09 -11.10
C TYR A 360 -16.77 15.54 -10.65
N PRO A 361 -15.50 15.99 -10.70
CA PRO A 361 -15.21 17.41 -10.57
C PRO A 361 -15.81 18.16 -11.76
N ILE A 362 -16.53 19.23 -11.50
CA ILE A 362 -17.12 20.07 -12.54
C ILE A 362 -16.40 21.41 -12.67
N SER A 363 -15.43 21.72 -11.81
CA SER A 363 -14.61 22.93 -11.88
C SER A 363 -13.14 22.65 -11.58
N ALA A 364 -12.27 23.59 -11.96
CA ALA A 364 -10.95 23.69 -11.38
C ALA A 364 -11.03 24.20 -9.93
N GLN A 365 -10.06 23.78 -9.11
CA GLN A 365 -9.84 24.37 -7.79
C GLN A 365 -9.54 25.87 -7.91
N ARG A 366 -10.25 26.70 -7.14
CA ARG A 366 -10.14 28.17 -7.20
C ARG A 366 -10.33 28.81 -5.83
N GLY A 367 -9.90 30.06 -5.66
CA GLY A 367 -10.31 30.86 -4.50
C GLY A 367 -11.75 31.37 -4.64
N GLU A 368 -12.59 31.19 -3.62
CA GLU A 368 -13.95 31.74 -3.55
C GLU A 368 -14.18 32.39 -2.18
N SER A 369 -14.89 33.53 -2.16
CA SER A 369 -15.26 34.21 -0.91
C SER A 369 -16.55 33.63 -0.36
N ILE A 370 -16.48 33.00 0.80
CA ILE A 370 -17.61 32.43 1.54
C ILE A 370 -17.67 33.14 2.89
N GLU A 371 -18.80 33.77 3.20
CA GLU A 371 -19.03 34.51 4.45
C GLU A 371 -17.91 35.54 4.79
N GLY A 372 -17.36 36.18 3.75
CA GLY A 372 -16.33 37.21 3.89
C GLY A 372 -14.89 36.68 4.08
N LYS A 373 -14.68 35.35 4.01
CA LYS A 373 -13.37 34.72 4.00
C LYS A 373 -13.12 34.03 2.66
N VAL A 374 -11.87 34.07 2.18
CA VAL A 374 -11.48 33.39 0.94
C VAL A 374 -11.00 31.98 1.27
N PHE A 375 -11.66 30.98 0.71
CA PHE A 375 -11.25 29.57 0.80
C PHE A 375 -10.85 29.04 -0.57
N GLN A 376 -9.97 28.04 -0.61
CA GLN A 376 -9.82 27.23 -1.82
C GLN A 376 -11.05 26.33 -1.90
N VAL A 377 -11.67 26.28 -3.08
CA VAL A 377 -12.89 25.52 -3.33
C VAL A 377 -12.79 24.74 -4.62
N GLN A 378 -13.46 23.60 -4.67
CA GLN A 378 -13.69 22.86 -5.90
C GLN A 378 -15.11 22.29 -5.89
N GLU A 379 -15.81 22.47 -6.99
CA GLU A 379 -17.15 21.93 -7.21
C GLU A 379 -17.07 20.56 -7.88
N PHE A 380 -17.91 19.66 -7.37
CA PHE A 380 -18.21 18.33 -7.90
C PHE A 380 -19.69 18.27 -8.25
N GLU A 381 -20.14 17.21 -8.92
CA GLU A 381 -21.54 17.09 -9.33
C GLU A 381 -22.52 17.13 -8.13
N ARG A 382 -22.14 16.62 -6.96
CA ARG A 382 -23.01 16.52 -5.78
C ARG A 382 -22.62 17.43 -4.62
N ASN A 383 -21.37 17.86 -4.53
CA ASN A 383 -20.86 18.65 -3.40
C ASN A 383 -19.87 19.74 -3.83
N ARG A 384 -19.63 20.70 -2.93
CA ARG A 384 -18.51 21.66 -3.01
C ARG A 384 -17.56 21.39 -1.85
N PHE A 385 -16.28 21.22 -2.14
CA PHE A 385 -15.24 21.14 -1.13
C PHE A 385 -14.71 22.53 -0.82
N GLU A 386 -14.46 22.77 0.46
CA GLU A 386 -13.92 24.01 1.01
C GLU A 386 -12.72 23.67 1.89
N PHE A 387 -11.55 24.23 1.58
CA PHE A 387 -10.34 23.98 2.35
C PHE A 387 -10.20 24.99 3.50
N HIS A 388 -10.22 24.48 4.72
CA HIS A 388 -10.11 25.20 5.99
C HIS A 388 -8.79 24.84 6.69
N PRO A 389 -7.65 25.44 6.28
CA PRO A 389 -6.34 25.11 6.84
C PRO A 389 -6.19 25.40 8.34
N GLU A 390 -7.09 26.19 8.91
CA GLU A 390 -7.16 26.47 10.35
C GLU A 390 -7.65 25.27 11.19
N ASN A 391 -8.32 24.30 10.57
CA ASN A 391 -8.83 23.12 11.25
C ASN A 391 -7.80 21.97 11.19
N ALA A 392 -7.82 21.11 12.22
CA ALA A 392 -7.05 19.88 12.18
C ALA A 392 -7.75 18.84 11.28
N ARG A 393 -6.95 18.01 10.59
CA ARG A 393 -7.46 16.84 9.85
C ARG A 393 -8.31 15.93 10.77
N PRO A 394 -9.42 15.34 10.29
CA PRO A 394 -9.93 15.41 8.90
C PRO A 394 -10.83 16.62 8.58
N TYR A 395 -11.01 17.58 9.51
CA TYR A 395 -11.94 18.72 9.40
C TYR A 395 -11.40 19.93 8.63
N ASP A 396 -10.21 19.79 8.04
CA ASP A 396 -9.56 20.78 7.18
C ASP A 396 -10.15 20.83 5.77
N VAL A 397 -11.04 19.89 5.41
CA VAL A 397 -11.91 20.00 4.24
C VAL A 397 -13.35 19.85 4.69
N LEU A 398 -14.17 20.86 4.40
CA LEU A 398 -15.59 20.88 4.72
C LEU A 398 -16.43 20.89 3.45
N LEU A 399 -17.67 20.41 3.57
CA LEU A 399 -18.65 20.41 2.50
C LEU A 399 -19.57 21.63 2.60
N GLY A 400 -19.70 22.35 1.48
CA GLY A 400 -20.60 23.49 1.37
C GLY A 400 -22.07 23.11 1.53
N ARG A 401 -22.88 24.05 2.03
CA ARG A 401 -24.32 23.86 2.30
C ARG A 401 -25.16 23.99 1.02
N LEU A 402 -24.87 23.16 0.03
CA LEU A 402 -25.49 23.24 -1.29
C LEU A 402 -27.01 23.10 -1.27
N GLY A 403 -27.58 22.32 -0.33
CA GLY A 403 -29.03 22.20 -0.21
C GLY A 403 -29.69 23.52 0.19
N VAL A 404 -29.09 24.24 1.14
CA VAL A 404 -29.53 25.58 1.54
C VAL A 404 -29.38 26.57 0.38
N GLU A 405 -28.21 26.60 -0.26
CA GLU A 405 -27.92 27.54 -1.35
C GLU A 405 -28.86 27.38 -2.55
N ILE A 406 -29.20 26.14 -2.93
CA ILE A 406 -30.11 25.88 -4.04
C ILE A 406 -31.53 26.32 -3.70
N LEU A 407 -32.02 26.01 -2.50
CA LEU A 407 -33.35 26.45 -2.06
C LEU A 407 -33.47 27.97 -2.00
N ASP A 408 -32.46 28.66 -1.47
CA ASP A 408 -32.42 30.13 -1.43
C ASP A 408 -32.47 30.74 -2.84
N ARG A 409 -31.73 30.16 -3.80
CA ARG A 409 -31.77 30.60 -5.21
C ARG A 409 -33.13 30.37 -5.88
N GLN A 410 -33.85 29.34 -5.46
CA GLN A 410 -35.24 29.08 -5.88
C GLN A 410 -36.25 30.01 -5.16
N GLY A 411 -35.80 30.89 -4.26
CA GLY A 411 -36.67 31.74 -3.45
C GLY A 411 -37.44 30.97 -2.38
N ARG A 412 -36.95 29.79 -1.99
CA ARG A 412 -37.58 28.90 -0.99
C ARG A 412 -36.82 29.00 0.33
N ASN A 413 -37.39 29.72 1.29
CA ASN A 413 -36.84 29.82 2.64
C ASN A 413 -37.12 28.53 3.43
N TRP A 414 -36.11 27.67 3.60
CA TRP A 414 -36.28 26.36 4.26
C TRP A 414 -36.71 26.48 5.73
N GLN A 415 -36.40 27.60 6.39
CA GLN A 415 -36.80 27.87 7.77
C GLN A 415 -38.32 27.96 7.94
N ASP A 416 -39.04 28.26 6.86
CA ASP A 416 -40.51 28.34 6.81
C ASP A 416 -41.16 26.98 6.49
N PHE A 417 -40.38 25.94 6.20
CA PHE A 417 -40.93 24.61 5.93
C PHE A 417 -41.58 24.00 7.17
N GLY A 418 -42.62 23.21 6.96
CA GLY A 418 -43.32 22.50 8.02
C GLY A 418 -42.40 21.55 8.77
N LYS A 419 -42.45 21.58 10.11
CA LYS A 419 -41.60 20.80 11.03
C LYS A 419 -42.39 19.68 11.68
N VAL A 420 -41.71 18.58 12.03
CA VAL A 420 -42.32 17.54 12.87
C VAL A 420 -42.29 18.00 14.33
N GLY A 421 -43.47 18.08 14.97
CA GLY A 421 -43.60 18.66 16.32
C GLY A 421 -42.87 17.89 17.43
N SER A 422 -42.45 16.65 17.16
CA SER A 422 -41.65 15.81 18.06
C SER A 422 -40.92 14.71 17.26
N ALA A 423 -39.92 14.08 17.88
CA ALA A 423 -39.23 12.93 17.29
C ALA A 423 -40.23 11.82 16.90
N PRO A 424 -40.34 11.46 15.60
CA PRO A 424 -41.26 10.41 15.18
C PRO A 424 -40.84 9.04 15.74
N SER A 425 -41.82 8.18 16.03
CA SER A 425 -41.56 6.77 16.38
C SER A 425 -41.17 5.96 15.14
N GLY A 426 -40.18 5.07 15.24
CA GLY A 426 -39.80 4.12 14.18
C GLY A 426 -38.35 4.27 13.72
N GLU A 427 -38.06 3.81 12.49
CA GLU A 427 -36.75 3.96 11.84
C GLU A 427 -36.57 5.40 11.34
N CYS A 428 -36.23 6.32 12.25
CA CYS A 428 -36.07 7.73 11.95
C CYS A 428 -34.86 8.36 12.66
N PHE A 429 -34.28 9.38 12.03
CA PHE A 429 -33.38 10.37 12.63
C PHE A 429 -34.13 11.69 12.79
N TYR A 430 -34.18 12.26 14.00
CA TYR A 430 -34.79 13.56 14.26
C TYR A 430 -33.74 14.61 14.61
N ALA A 431 -33.68 15.68 13.82
CA ALA A 431 -32.76 16.78 14.02
C ALA A 431 -33.44 17.91 14.82
N ALA A 432 -33.28 17.89 16.14
CA ALA A 432 -33.89 18.89 17.02
C ALA A 432 -33.51 20.34 16.68
N ALA A 433 -32.32 20.57 16.11
CA ALA A 433 -31.86 21.91 15.72
C ALA A 433 -32.65 22.51 14.54
N THR A 434 -33.17 21.67 13.64
CA THR A 434 -33.94 22.13 12.47
C THR A 434 -35.44 21.85 12.63
N GLY A 435 -35.81 20.86 13.45
CA GLY A 435 -37.18 20.40 13.66
C GLY A 435 -37.67 19.41 12.60
N HIS A 436 -36.77 18.81 11.82
CA HIS A 436 -37.11 17.86 10.75
C HIS A 436 -36.67 16.44 11.07
N ALA A 437 -37.32 15.47 10.43
CA ALA A 437 -36.97 14.06 10.56
C ALA A 437 -36.74 13.37 9.21
N THR A 438 -35.78 12.46 9.19
CA THR A 438 -35.51 11.56 8.06
C THR A 438 -35.90 10.16 8.48
N CYS A 439 -36.77 9.49 7.73
CA CYS A 439 -37.35 8.20 8.11
C CYS A 439 -37.25 7.14 6.99
N ASN A 440 -37.45 5.87 7.35
CA ASN A 440 -37.58 4.74 6.42
C ASN A 440 -36.40 4.62 5.43
N ASP A 441 -36.65 4.53 4.13
CA ASP A 441 -35.63 4.34 3.11
C ASP A 441 -34.59 5.47 3.10
N PHE A 442 -35.00 6.72 3.32
CA PHE A 442 -34.06 7.83 3.46
C PHE A 442 -33.22 7.71 4.72
N TYR A 443 -33.79 7.23 5.83
CA TYR A 443 -32.99 7.02 7.05
C TYR A 443 -32.00 5.86 6.90
N ARG A 444 -32.40 4.77 6.22
CA ARG A 444 -31.50 3.65 5.89
C ARG A 444 -30.35 4.11 5.01
N TYR A 445 -30.63 4.96 4.02
CA TYR A 445 -29.59 5.56 3.19
C TYR A 445 -28.69 6.50 4.02
N PHE A 446 -29.28 7.36 4.84
CA PHE A 446 -28.55 8.29 5.71
C PHE A 446 -27.55 7.56 6.60
N ARG A 447 -27.98 6.53 7.35
CA ARG A 447 -27.09 5.78 8.26
C ARG A 447 -26.09 4.85 7.56
N ALA A 448 -26.29 4.58 6.28
CA ALA A 448 -25.41 3.72 5.48
C ALA A 448 -24.32 4.50 4.74
N ASN A 449 -24.34 5.84 4.81
CA ASN A 449 -23.40 6.70 4.10
C ASN A 449 -22.96 7.86 5.00
N GLY A 450 -21.65 8.13 5.05
CA GLY A 450 -21.08 9.21 5.83
C GLY A 450 -19.65 9.52 5.41
N LEU A 451 -19.06 10.53 6.03
CA LEU A 451 -17.61 10.76 5.93
C LEU A 451 -16.88 9.84 6.91
N GLU A 452 -15.69 9.35 6.55
CA GLU A 452 -14.92 8.45 7.41
C GLU A 452 -14.01 9.26 8.34
N PHE A 453 -14.36 9.34 9.63
CA PHE A 453 -13.64 10.16 10.60
C PHE A 453 -13.06 9.37 11.78
N ASP A 454 -13.62 8.22 12.14
CA ASP A 454 -13.28 7.52 13.39
C ASP A 454 -12.67 6.11 13.22
N GLY A 455 -12.56 5.62 11.98
CA GLY A 455 -11.96 4.34 11.60
C GLY A 455 -12.80 3.12 11.99
N ARG A 456 -14.10 3.30 12.26
CA ARG A 456 -15.03 2.22 12.64
C ARG A 456 -15.82 1.72 11.43
N ALA A 457 -16.38 0.52 11.55
CA ALA A 457 -17.19 -0.06 10.48
C ALA A 457 -18.60 0.53 10.50
N GLY A 458 -19.09 0.94 9.33
CA GLY A 458 -20.33 1.69 9.20
C GLY A 458 -20.15 3.15 9.59
N PHE A 459 -21.21 3.95 9.47
CA PHE A 459 -21.15 5.37 9.76
C PHE A 459 -21.92 5.70 11.03
N SER A 460 -21.30 6.47 11.91
CA SER A 460 -21.99 7.14 13.00
C SER A 460 -22.96 8.19 12.46
N GLU A 461 -23.93 8.60 13.28
CA GLU A 461 -24.80 9.72 12.94
C GLU A 461 -23.98 10.99 12.67
N ALA A 462 -22.92 11.24 13.44
CA ALA A 462 -22.06 12.40 13.25
C ALA A 462 -21.39 12.41 11.86
N GLU A 463 -20.95 11.26 11.38
CA GLU A 463 -20.34 11.08 10.06
C GLU A 463 -21.35 11.24 8.92
N SER A 464 -22.58 10.75 9.14
CA SER A 464 -23.71 10.94 8.21
C SER A 464 -24.12 12.41 8.13
N ILE A 465 -24.19 13.10 9.28
CA ILE A 465 -24.44 14.54 9.38
C ILE A 465 -23.29 15.33 8.74
N ALA A 466 -22.04 14.87 8.85
CA ALA A 466 -20.93 15.56 8.23
C ALA A 466 -20.99 15.52 6.69
N LEU A 467 -21.47 14.41 6.12
CA LEU A 467 -21.69 14.29 4.68
C LEU A 467 -22.91 15.10 4.20
N PHE A 468 -24.08 14.88 4.81
CA PHE A 468 -25.35 15.39 4.29
C PHE A 468 -25.81 16.70 4.94
N GLY A 469 -25.32 16.99 6.15
CA GLY A 469 -25.92 17.97 7.04
C GLY A 469 -27.21 17.47 7.69
N LEU A 470 -27.85 18.36 8.44
CA LEU A 470 -29.15 18.06 9.04
C LEU A 470 -30.27 18.10 7.98
N PRO A 471 -31.34 17.30 8.12
CA PRO A 471 -32.53 17.48 7.31
C PRO A 471 -33.14 18.87 7.53
N ILE A 472 -33.57 19.51 6.45
CA ILE A 472 -34.17 20.85 6.42
C ILE A 472 -35.55 20.86 5.76
N SER A 473 -36.06 19.70 5.37
CA SER A 473 -37.44 19.51 4.92
C SER A 473 -37.97 18.14 5.33
N GLU A 474 -39.28 17.97 5.26
CA GLU A 474 -39.88 16.63 5.20
C GLU A 474 -39.80 16.08 3.75
N PRO A 475 -39.98 14.75 3.55
CA PRO A 475 -40.12 14.17 2.23
C PRO A 475 -41.32 14.78 1.48
N GLN A 476 -41.10 15.26 0.26
CA GLN A 476 -42.09 15.95 -0.55
C GLN A 476 -41.96 15.56 -2.03
N GLU A 477 -43.05 15.62 -2.80
CA GLU A 477 -42.99 15.41 -4.25
C GLU A 477 -42.42 16.65 -4.94
N GLU A 478 -41.37 16.47 -5.74
CA GLU A 478 -40.80 17.52 -6.57
C GLU A 478 -40.58 17.02 -7.99
N ARG A 479 -40.81 17.91 -8.97
CA ARG A 479 -40.43 17.67 -10.35
C ARG A 479 -38.97 18.09 -10.54
N LEU A 480 -38.12 17.16 -10.93
CA LEU A 480 -36.69 17.41 -11.11
C LEU A 480 -36.35 17.80 -12.55
N SER A 481 -35.08 18.12 -12.82
CA SER A 481 -34.59 18.64 -14.10
C SER A 481 -34.75 17.69 -15.28
N ASP A 482 -34.88 16.39 -15.02
CA ASP A 482 -35.18 15.36 -16.02
C ASP A 482 -36.67 15.33 -16.43
N GLY A 483 -37.50 16.15 -15.77
CA GLY A 483 -38.93 16.25 -16.01
C GLY A 483 -39.77 15.23 -15.23
N ASN A 484 -39.18 14.30 -14.50
CA ASN A 484 -39.89 13.31 -13.70
C ASN A 484 -40.22 13.85 -12.30
N VAL A 485 -41.22 13.25 -11.66
CA VAL A 485 -41.60 13.58 -10.27
C VAL A 485 -41.04 12.52 -9.34
N TYR A 486 -40.34 12.97 -8.30
CA TYR A 486 -39.73 12.12 -7.29
C TYR A 486 -40.16 12.57 -5.90
N ILE A 487 -40.16 11.63 -4.94
CA ILE A 487 -40.16 12.01 -3.52
C ILE A 487 -38.73 12.41 -3.19
N VAL A 488 -38.56 13.64 -2.69
CA VAL A 488 -37.26 14.19 -2.31
C VAL A 488 -37.27 14.67 -0.87
N GLN A 489 -36.10 14.65 -0.23
CA GLN A 489 -35.87 15.30 1.05
C GLN A 489 -34.61 16.15 0.99
N TRP A 490 -34.71 17.39 1.46
CA TRP A 490 -33.60 18.32 1.50
C TRP A 490 -32.84 18.23 2.83
N PHE A 491 -31.52 18.26 2.72
CA PHE A 491 -30.57 18.37 3.81
C PHE A 491 -29.71 19.63 3.59
N GLU A 492 -28.96 20.06 4.60
CA GLU A 492 -28.15 21.28 4.46
C GLU A 492 -27.16 21.19 3.27
N ARG A 493 -26.63 19.99 2.98
CA ARG A 493 -25.57 19.77 1.97
C ARG A 493 -25.97 18.86 0.81
N ALA A 494 -27.16 18.27 0.85
CA ALA A 494 -27.59 17.27 -0.12
C ALA A 494 -29.11 17.28 -0.34
N ARG A 495 -29.55 16.65 -1.43
CA ARG A 495 -30.95 16.28 -1.67
C ARG A 495 -31.02 14.78 -1.92
N PHE A 496 -31.83 14.09 -1.14
CA PHE A 496 -32.12 12.66 -1.36
C PHE A 496 -33.31 12.54 -2.31
N GLU A 497 -33.23 11.59 -3.22
CA GLU A 497 -34.23 11.34 -4.25
C GLU A 497 -34.62 9.86 -4.21
N TYR A 498 -35.92 9.59 -4.11
CA TYR A 498 -36.43 8.22 -4.08
C TYR A 498 -36.79 7.74 -5.49
N HIS A 499 -36.09 6.72 -5.96
CA HIS A 499 -36.21 6.08 -7.27
C HIS A 499 -36.78 4.66 -7.09
N PRO A 500 -38.12 4.48 -7.01
CA PRO A 500 -38.73 3.19 -6.65
C PRO A 500 -38.48 2.07 -7.66
N ASN A 501 -38.19 2.43 -8.91
CA ASN A 501 -37.94 1.48 -10.00
C ASN A 501 -36.51 0.95 -10.00
N ASN A 502 -35.61 1.51 -9.20
CA ASN A 502 -34.25 1.01 -9.06
C ASN A 502 -34.22 -0.23 -8.14
N PRO A 503 -33.31 -1.19 -8.38
CA PRO A 503 -33.10 -2.29 -7.45
C PRO A 503 -32.49 -1.79 -6.14
N ASP A 504 -32.78 -2.47 -5.04
CA ASP A 504 -32.05 -2.24 -3.78
C ASP A 504 -30.55 -2.53 -3.99
N PRO A 505 -29.63 -1.76 -3.37
CA PRO A 505 -29.85 -0.62 -2.46
C PRO A 505 -30.01 0.75 -3.15
N TYR A 506 -30.13 0.82 -4.49
CA TYR A 506 -30.05 2.05 -5.30
C TYR A 506 -31.37 2.83 -5.42
N LYS A 507 -32.32 2.61 -4.50
CA LYS A 507 -33.59 3.33 -4.48
C LYS A 507 -33.48 4.75 -3.93
N VAL A 508 -32.42 5.07 -3.21
CA VAL A 508 -32.14 6.45 -2.78
C VAL A 508 -30.87 6.89 -3.47
N LEU A 509 -30.96 7.99 -4.20
CA LEU A 509 -29.84 8.62 -4.89
C LEU A 509 -29.65 10.06 -4.39
N LEU A 510 -28.44 10.58 -4.56
CA LEU A 510 -28.13 11.98 -4.31
C LEU A 510 -28.37 12.82 -5.57
N GLY A 511 -29.11 13.91 -5.41
CA GLY A 511 -29.27 14.92 -6.43
C GLY A 511 -27.95 15.59 -6.80
N LEU A 512 -27.86 16.04 -8.06
CA LEU A 512 -26.65 16.65 -8.63
C LEU A 512 -26.60 18.15 -8.31
N LEU A 513 -26.66 18.51 -7.02
CA LEU A 513 -26.79 19.90 -6.58
C LEU A 513 -25.64 20.80 -7.03
N GLY A 514 -24.44 20.25 -7.24
CA GLY A 514 -23.33 21.00 -7.79
C GLY A 514 -23.55 21.37 -9.26
N VAL A 515 -24.21 20.50 -10.04
CA VAL A 515 -24.62 20.79 -11.42
C VAL A 515 -25.75 21.82 -11.43
N GLU A 516 -26.76 21.66 -10.57
CA GLU A 516 -27.92 22.57 -10.48
C GLU A 516 -27.57 23.99 -9.99
N ARG A 517 -26.40 24.16 -9.34
CA ARG A 517 -25.89 25.47 -8.92
C ARG A 517 -25.39 26.30 -10.10
N ARG A 518 -25.15 25.72 -11.27
CA ARG A 518 -24.67 26.45 -12.46
C ARG A 518 -25.81 26.94 -13.30
#